data_AF-A0AAW9DQP4-F1
#
_entry.id   AF-A0AAW9DQP4-F1
#
_cell.length_a   1.000
_cell.length_b   1.000
_cell.length_c   1.000
_cell.angle_alpha   90.00
_cell.angle_beta   90.00
_cell.angle_gamma   90.00
#
_symmetry.space_group_name_H-M   'P 1'
#
loop_
_entity.id
_entity.type
_entity.pdbx_description
1 polymer ?
#
loop_
_entity_poly.entity_id
_entity_poly.type
_entity_poly.pdbx_seq_one_letter_code
_entity_poly.pdbx_strand_id
1 'polypeptide(L)'
;MNSFDLNKTCIISNNCWGSGFYKDQNVRYNTPFVGLYMQADDYIDFLSNFRKNLTMPISMSFASRYGSMPFPVGRISDSIEILFMHYQSCDEAYDKWSRRVARVPNDDENLLIKICDRDGFTDEHIPRFERLDFSYKVGFLKKGRFSIFDKNIFHEIDVNNNEDCCPSGTELFEITKYYFRENA
;
A
#
# COMPACT_ATOMS: atom_id res chain seq x y z
N MET A 1 20.20 -17.68 1.84
CA MET A 1 19.01 -16.81 1.95
C MET A 1 19.45 -15.57 2.70
N ASN A 2 19.49 -14.42 2.02
CA ASN A 2 19.82 -13.16 2.68
C ASN A 2 18.66 -12.82 3.62
N SER A 3 18.96 -12.73 4.92
CA SER A 3 17.99 -12.28 5.93
C SER A 3 17.44 -10.91 5.52
N PHE A 4 16.12 -10.79 5.38
CA PHE A 4 15.45 -9.51 5.14
C PHE A 4 15.87 -8.52 6.25
N ASP A 5 16.57 -7.45 5.91
CA ASP A 5 17.00 -6.45 6.90
C ASP A 5 15.78 -5.62 7.28
N LEU A 6 15.13 -6.00 8.38
CA LEU A 6 13.90 -5.39 8.89
C LEU A 6 14.04 -3.87 9.10
N ASN A 7 15.25 -3.36 9.33
CA ASN A 7 15.51 -1.93 9.50
C ASN A 7 15.59 -1.16 8.18
N LYS A 8 15.78 -1.87 7.06
CA LYS A 8 15.81 -1.30 5.70
C LYS A 8 14.52 -1.53 4.93
N THR A 9 13.70 -2.51 5.36
CA THR A 9 12.41 -2.80 4.76
C THR A 9 11.58 -1.52 4.58
N CYS A 10 11.16 -1.28 3.35
CA CYS A 10 10.27 -0.20 2.96
C CYS A 10 9.00 -0.79 2.34
N ILE A 11 7.98 -0.95 3.19
CA ILE A 11 6.66 -1.43 2.75
C ILE A 11 5.93 -0.31 2.00
N ILE A 12 5.58 -0.58 0.75
CA ILE A 12 4.66 0.21 -0.05
C ILE A 12 3.34 -0.54 -0.01
N SER A 13 2.31 0.07 0.57
CA SER A 13 1.02 -0.60 0.82
C SER A 13 -0.10 0.34 0.40
N ASN A 14 -1.10 -0.21 -0.30
CA ASN A 14 -2.27 0.55 -0.75
C ASN A 14 -3.15 1.08 0.41
N ASN A 15 -2.93 0.61 1.63
CA ASN A 15 -3.62 1.06 2.84
C ASN A 15 -2.77 0.85 4.11
N CYS A 16 -3.39 0.99 5.28
CA CYS A 16 -2.72 0.96 6.58
C CYS A 16 -2.10 -0.39 7.00
N TRP A 17 -2.14 -1.43 6.17
CA TRP A 17 -1.52 -2.74 6.45
C TRP A 17 -0.03 -2.62 6.83
N GLY A 18 0.75 -1.88 6.04
CA GLY A 18 2.18 -1.72 6.30
C GLY A 18 2.48 -1.09 7.66
N SER A 19 1.56 -0.30 8.23
CA SER A 19 1.78 0.38 9.50
C SER A 19 1.92 -0.58 10.69
N GLY A 20 1.30 -1.76 10.62
CA GLY A 20 1.40 -2.79 11.66
C GLY A 20 2.81 -3.35 11.79
N PHE A 21 3.46 -3.64 10.66
CA PHE A 21 4.84 -4.15 10.64
C PHE A 21 5.81 -3.23 11.39
N TYR A 22 5.81 -1.94 11.09
CA TYR A 22 6.74 -0.99 11.74
C TYR A 22 6.46 -0.86 13.24
N LYS A 23 5.18 -0.94 13.66
CA LYS A 23 4.81 -0.90 15.08
C LYS A 23 5.28 -2.15 15.81
N ASP A 24 5.02 -3.34 15.24
CA ASP A 24 5.42 -4.63 15.81
C ASP A 24 6.95 -4.76 15.94
N GLN A 25 7.69 -4.26 14.95
CA GLN A 25 9.15 -4.28 14.98
C GLN A 25 9.75 -3.13 15.80
N ASN A 26 8.94 -2.17 16.27
CA ASN A 26 9.37 -0.95 16.93
C ASN A 26 10.46 -0.20 16.14
N VAL A 27 10.30 -0.15 14.80
CA VAL A 27 11.22 0.52 13.88
C VAL A 27 10.57 1.74 13.25
N ARG A 28 11.39 2.70 12.82
CA ARG A 28 10.91 3.92 12.17
C ARG A 28 10.25 3.61 10.83
N TYR A 29 9.25 4.41 10.46
CA TYR A 29 8.70 4.36 9.09
C TYR A 29 9.74 4.81 8.06
N ASN A 30 10.15 3.86 7.19
CA ASN A 30 10.97 4.09 5.99
C ASN A 30 10.11 4.28 4.73
N THR A 31 8.80 4.38 4.88
CA THR A 31 7.82 4.53 3.79
C THR A 31 6.97 5.78 3.99
N PRO A 32 6.58 6.50 2.91
CA PRO A 32 5.58 7.56 2.98
C PRO A 32 4.14 7.01 3.06
N PHE A 33 3.93 5.72 2.80
CA PHE A 33 2.61 5.04 2.76
C PHE A 33 2.08 4.72 4.16
N VAL A 34 1.93 5.75 4.99
CA VAL A 34 1.49 5.64 6.39
C VAL A 34 0.28 6.50 6.63
N GLY A 35 -0.76 5.95 7.25
CA GLY A 35 -1.95 6.71 7.62
C GLY A 35 -2.80 7.15 6.42
N LEU A 36 -2.65 6.47 5.29
CA LEU A 36 -3.30 6.79 4.03
C LEU A 36 -3.82 5.52 3.37
N TYR A 37 -4.67 5.70 2.36
CA TYR A 37 -5.00 4.66 1.40
C TYR A 37 -5.02 5.23 -0.03
N MET A 38 -4.99 4.33 -1.00
CA MET A 38 -5.13 4.61 -2.42
C MET A 38 -6.13 3.63 -3.01
N GLN A 39 -6.95 4.09 -3.95
CA GLN A 39 -7.76 3.18 -4.76
C GLN A 39 -6.84 2.28 -5.59
N ALA A 40 -7.30 1.08 -5.92
CA ALA A 40 -6.50 0.06 -6.60
C ALA A 40 -5.91 0.57 -7.92
N ASP A 41 -6.69 1.30 -8.71
CA ASP A 41 -6.24 1.97 -9.94
C ASP A 41 -5.10 2.97 -9.66
N ASP A 42 -5.35 3.95 -8.78
CA ASP A 42 -4.37 4.99 -8.45
C ASP A 42 -3.07 4.38 -7.89
N TYR A 43 -3.18 3.31 -7.10
CA TYR A 43 -2.04 2.61 -6.52
C TYR A 43 -1.20 1.89 -7.56
N ILE A 44 -1.82 1.14 -8.47
CA ILE A 44 -1.11 0.43 -9.55
C ILE A 44 -0.50 1.42 -10.54
N ASP A 45 -1.20 2.51 -10.86
CA ASP A 45 -0.69 3.55 -11.75
C ASP A 45 0.47 4.31 -11.09
N PHE A 46 0.39 4.54 -9.77
CA PHE A 46 1.50 5.08 -9.00
C PHE A 46 2.73 4.17 -9.08
N LEU A 47 2.54 2.86 -8.88
CA LEU A 47 3.62 1.88 -8.90
C LEU A 47 4.23 1.69 -10.30
N SER A 48 3.44 1.83 -11.36
CA SER A 48 3.89 1.68 -12.75
C SER A 48 4.98 2.68 -13.14
N ASN A 49 5.07 3.82 -12.44
CA ASN A 49 6.16 4.80 -12.56
C ASN A 49 6.68 5.22 -11.17
N PHE A 50 6.83 4.25 -10.26
CA PHE A 50 7.07 4.46 -8.83
C PHE A 50 8.11 5.54 -8.49
N ARG A 51 9.33 5.41 -9.03
CA ARG A 51 10.44 6.33 -8.73
C ARG A 51 10.15 7.75 -9.20
N LYS A 52 9.56 7.90 -10.39
CA LYS A 52 9.15 9.19 -10.93
C LYS A 52 8.06 9.81 -10.07
N ASN A 53 7.00 9.05 -9.80
CA ASN A 53 5.82 9.53 -9.06
C ASN A 53 6.17 9.93 -7.62
N LEU A 54 7.07 9.21 -6.95
CA LEU A 54 7.57 9.59 -5.62
C LEU A 54 8.19 10.99 -5.56
N THR A 55 8.85 11.42 -6.65
CA THR A 55 9.56 12.71 -6.71
C THR A 55 8.73 13.84 -7.32
N MET A 56 7.56 13.52 -7.88
CA MET A 56 6.69 14.53 -8.45
C MET A 56 6.07 15.43 -7.37
N PRO A 57 5.82 16.72 -7.68
CA PRO A 57 5.07 17.59 -6.79
C PRO A 57 3.69 16.99 -6.47
N ILE A 58 3.37 16.97 -5.18
CA ILE A 58 2.05 16.58 -4.67
C ILE A 58 1.28 17.84 -4.29
N SER A 59 0.08 18.01 -4.85
CA SER A 59 -0.84 19.09 -4.49
C SER A 59 -1.83 18.59 -3.45
N MET A 60 -2.10 19.38 -2.42
CA MET A 60 -2.95 18.98 -1.30
C MET A 60 -4.24 19.79 -1.30
N SER A 61 -5.38 19.11 -1.09
CA SER A 61 -6.69 19.74 -0.94
C SER A 61 -7.61 18.83 -0.13
N PHE A 62 -8.87 19.22 0.07
CA PHE A 62 -9.92 18.33 0.58
C PHE A 62 -10.83 17.80 -0.55
N ALA A 63 -10.54 18.12 -1.81
CA ALA A 63 -11.32 17.67 -2.95
C ALA A 63 -10.75 16.34 -3.49
N SER A 64 -11.62 15.36 -3.73
CA SER A 64 -11.33 14.10 -4.42
C SER A 64 -12.23 13.96 -5.66
N ARG A 65 -11.86 13.09 -6.60
CA ARG A 65 -12.76 12.67 -7.71
C ARG A 65 -14.05 12.02 -7.19
N TYR A 66 -14.07 11.58 -5.94
CA TYR A 66 -15.24 11.02 -5.25
C TYR A 66 -16.00 12.07 -4.41
N GLY A 67 -15.65 13.35 -4.49
CA GLY A 67 -16.28 14.44 -3.75
C GLY A 67 -15.39 15.07 -2.68
N SER A 68 -15.99 15.87 -1.80
CA SER A 68 -15.26 16.49 -0.68
C SER A 68 -14.98 15.47 0.41
N MET A 69 -13.73 15.40 0.85
CA MET A 69 -13.26 14.50 1.89
C MET A 69 -13.12 15.23 3.24
N PRO A 70 -13.31 14.54 4.38
CA PRO A 70 -13.07 15.09 5.71
C PRO A 70 -11.59 15.09 6.11
N PHE A 71 -10.71 14.64 5.21
CA PHE A 71 -9.26 14.51 5.42
C PHE A 71 -8.51 14.98 4.15
N PRO A 72 -7.21 15.28 4.25
CA PRO A 72 -6.42 15.72 3.10
C PRO A 72 -6.37 14.68 1.97
N VAL A 73 -6.39 15.16 0.75
CA VAL A 73 -6.22 14.42 -0.50
C VAL A 73 -5.02 15.00 -1.21
N GLY A 74 -4.03 14.17 -1.47
CA GLY A 74 -2.90 14.51 -2.32
C GLY A 74 -3.15 14.09 -3.76
N ARG A 75 -2.82 14.97 -4.71
CA ARG A 75 -2.82 14.66 -6.14
C ARG A 75 -1.42 14.78 -6.69
N ILE A 76 -0.99 13.71 -7.35
CA ILE A 76 0.23 13.66 -8.16
C ILE A 76 -0.23 13.53 -9.59
N SER A 77 0.27 14.43 -10.46
CA SER A 77 -0.28 14.65 -11.80
C SER A 77 -1.79 14.94 -11.77
N ASP A 78 -2.46 14.78 -12.90
CA ASP A 78 -3.92 14.92 -13.02
C ASP A 78 -4.66 13.60 -12.69
N SER A 79 -3.94 12.48 -12.50
CA SER A 79 -4.55 11.15 -12.53
C SER A 79 -4.40 10.33 -11.26
N ILE A 80 -3.52 10.66 -10.30
CA ILE A 80 -3.30 9.84 -9.10
C ILE A 80 -3.76 10.58 -7.85
N GLU A 81 -4.68 9.97 -7.09
CA GLU A 81 -5.11 10.44 -5.77
C GLU A 81 -4.56 9.58 -4.62
N ILE A 82 -4.11 10.25 -3.56
CA ILE A 82 -3.67 9.65 -2.30
C ILE A 82 -4.53 10.21 -1.17
N LEU A 83 -5.19 9.33 -0.41
CA LEU A 83 -6.19 9.72 0.59
C LEU A 83 -5.60 9.62 2.00
N PHE A 84 -5.28 10.75 2.61
CA PHE A 84 -4.55 10.86 3.89
C PHE A 84 -5.50 10.80 5.10
N MET A 85 -6.20 9.68 5.26
CA MET A 85 -7.26 9.48 6.25
C MET A 85 -6.90 9.79 7.71
N HIS A 86 -5.62 9.68 8.11
CA HIS A 86 -5.17 9.89 9.49
C HIS A 86 -4.49 11.25 9.75
N TYR A 87 -4.76 12.24 8.90
CA TYR A 87 -4.14 13.57 8.98
C TYR A 87 -5.20 14.65 9.11
N GLN A 88 -4.92 15.68 9.90
CA GLN A 88 -5.89 16.74 10.19
C GLN A 88 -5.80 17.92 9.22
N SER A 89 -4.64 18.12 8.58
CA SER A 89 -4.40 19.25 7.67
C SER A 89 -3.56 18.86 6.46
N CYS A 90 -3.73 19.63 5.38
CA CYS A 90 -2.95 19.48 4.15
C CYS A 90 -1.44 19.64 4.41
N ASP A 91 -1.04 20.60 5.26
CA ASP A 91 0.35 20.85 5.62
C ASP A 91 0.96 19.66 6.38
N GLU A 92 0.24 19.12 7.37
CA GLU A 92 0.70 17.96 8.13
C GLU A 92 0.93 16.74 7.23
N ALA A 93 -0.02 16.49 6.31
CA ALA A 93 0.07 15.39 5.36
C ALA A 93 1.23 15.58 4.37
N TYR A 94 1.39 16.80 3.83
CA TYR A 94 2.48 17.16 2.93
C TYR A 94 3.85 17.00 3.58
N ASP A 95 4.04 17.55 4.78
CA ASP A 95 5.31 17.53 5.50
C ASP A 95 5.73 16.10 5.84
N LYS A 96 4.76 15.28 6.31
CA LYS A 96 5.02 13.88 6.65
C LYS A 96 5.27 13.04 5.39
N TRP A 97 4.55 13.28 4.29
CA TRP A 97 4.79 12.62 3.01
C TRP A 97 6.21 12.94 2.52
N SER A 98 6.53 14.22 2.34
CA SER A 98 7.81 14.70 1.80
C SER A 98 9.01 14.20 2.61
N ARG A 99 8.95 14.29 3.94
CA ARG A 99 10.03 13.80 4.83
C ARG A 99 10.21 12.29 4.76
N ARG A 100 9.16 11.51 4.50
CA ARG A 100 9.22 10.06 4.43
C ARG A 100 9.58 9.55 3.03
N VAL A 101 9.23 10.27 1.96
CA VAL A 101 9.73 10.01 0.60
C VAL A 101 11.26 10.01 0.61
N ALA A 102 11.89 10.96 1.31
CA ALA A 102 13.35 11.03 1.45
C ALA A 102 14.00 9.83 2.19
N ARG A 103 13.21 8.92 2.76
CA ARG A 103 13.69 7.70 3.44
C ARG A 103 13.51 6.43 2.62
N VAL A 104 12.78 6.52 1.51
CA VAL A 104 12.57 5.36 0.62
C VAL A 104 13.95 4.93 0.10
N PRO A 105 14.34 3.65 0.24
CA PRO A 105 15.59 3.13 -0.30
C PRO A 105 15.70 3.37 -1.80
N ASN A 106 16.90 3.64 -2.31
CA ASN A 106 17.10 3.86 -3.75
C ASN A 106 17.06 2.56 -4.58
N ASP A 107 17.32 1.42 -3.94
CA ASP A 107 17.21 0.09 -4.52
C ASP A 107 15.79 -0.49 -4.34
N ASP A 108 15.44 -1.44 -5.20
CA ASP A 108 14.16 -2.15 -5.15
C ASP A 108 14.21 -3.42 -4.27
N GLU A 109 15.41 -3.89 -3.92
CA GLU A 109 15.62 -5.10 -3.10
C GLU A 109 15.04 -4.95 -1.68
N ASN A 110 15.01 -3.72 -1.15
CA ASN A 110 14.43 -3.43 0.15
C ASN A 110 12.95 -3.03 0.11
N LEU A 111 12.31 -3.03 -1.07
CA LEU A 111 10.89 -2.72 -1.21
C LEU A 111 10.04 -3.97 -1.05
N LEU A 112 8.99 -3.88 -0.24
CA LEU A 112 7.89 -4.85 -0.23
C LEU A 112 6.63 -4.16 -0.72
N ILE A 113 6.15 -4.55 -1.90
CA ILE A 113 4.93 -4.00 -2.48
C ILE A 113 3.74 -4.86 -2.08
N LYS A 114 2.81 -4.28 -1.34
CA LYS A 114 1.62 -4.96 -0.85
C LYS A 114 0.35 -4.35 -1.47
N ILE A 115 -0.56 -5.21 -1.91
CA ILE A 115 -1.93 -4.85 -2.28
C ILE A 115 -2.93 -5.77 -1.57
N CYS A 116 -4.19 -5.39 -1.48
CA CYS A 116 -5.28 -6.31 -1.14
C CYS A 116 -6.54 -5.96 -1.92
N ASP A 117 -7.52 -6.86 -1.91
CA ASP A 117 -8.76 -6.72 -2.68
C ASP A 117 -9.77 -5.70 -2.12
N ARG A 118 -9.28 -4.66 -1.43
CA ARG A 118 -10.08 -3.53 -0.94
C ARG A 118 -9.91 -2.32 -1.87
N ASP A 119 -10.72 -1.28 -1.65
CA ASP A 119 -10.49 0.06 -2.19
C ASP A 119 -10.50 0.07 -3.72
N GLY A 120 -11.65 -0.33 -4.30
CA GLY A 120 -11.85 -0.33 -5.75
C GLY A 120 -11.23 -1.52 -6.51
N PHE A 121 -10.65 -2.48 -5.79
CA PHE A 121 -10.02 -3.65 -6.43
C PHE A 121 -11.05 -4.54 -7.15
N THR A 122 -10.66 -4.96 -8.36
CA THR A 122 -11.36 -5.86 -9.27
C THR A 122 -10.39 -6.89 -9.83
N ASP A 123 -10.90 -7.90 -10.53
CA ASP A 123 -10.11 -8.93 -11.21
C ASP A 123 -9.11 -8.37 -12.23
N GLU A 124 -9.43 -7.25 -12.90
CA GLU A 124 -8.52 -6.55 -13.82
C GLU A 124 -7.21 -6.08 -13.17
N HIS A 125 -7.21 -5.85 -11.85
CA HIS A 125 -6.03 -5.38 -11.12
C HIS A 125 -5.02 -6.49 -10.86
N ILE A 126 -5.44 -7.76 -10.84
CA ILE A 126 -4.57 -8.92 -10.64
C ILE A 126 -3.45 -8.93 -11.70
N PRO A 127 -3.74 -9.03 -13.02
CA PRO A 127 -2.69 -9.08 -14.03
C PRO A 127 -1.89 -7.78 -14.13
N ARG A 128 -2.48 -6.62 -13.78
CA ARG A 128 -1.76 -5.34 -13.75
C ARG A 128 -0.70 -5.33 -12.65
N PHE A 129 -1.05 -5.81 -11.46
CA PHE A 129 -0.14 -5.91 -10.33
C PHE A 129 0.97 -6.96 -10.56
N GLU A 130 0.62 -8.11 -11.14
CA GLU A 130 1.59 -9.16 -11.50
C GLU A 130 2.68 -8.65 -12.43
N ARG A 131 2.34 -7.76 -13.37
CA ARG A 131 3.28 -7.19 -14.36
C ARG A 131 4.24 -6.15 -13.81
N LEU A 132 4.02 -5.62 -12.60
CA LEU A 132 4.92 -4.63 -12.01
C LEU A 132 6.29 -5.26 -11.72
N ASP A 133 7.36 -4.58 -12.11
CA ASP A 133 8.73 -5.09 -11.99
C ASP A 133 9.33 -4.81 -10.60
N PHE A 134 8.83 -5.52 -9.59
CA PHE A 134 9.36 -5.50 -8.22
C PHE A 134 9.70 -6.90 -7.76
N SER A 135 10.84 -7.04 -7.08
CA SER A 135 11.33 -8.33 -6.58
C SER A 135 10.41 -8.96 -5.53
N TYR A 136 9.82 -8.13 -4.65
CA TYR A 136 8.96 -8.60 -3.57
C TYR A 136 7.58 -7.95 -3.66
N LYS A 137 6.60 -8.76 -4.09
CA LYS A 137 5.20 -8.38 -4.20
C LYS A 137 4.35 -9.35 -3.41
N VAL A 138 3.32 -8.83 -2.75
CA VAL A 138 2.32 -9.64 -2.06
C VAL A 138 0.93 -9.05 -2.28
N GLY A 139 -0.04 -9.91 -2.53
CA GLY A 139 -1.45 -9.57 -2.65
C GLY A 139 -2.28 -10.43 -1.72
N PHE A 140 -3.25 -9.82 -1.05
CA PHE A 140 -4.19 -10.56 -0.21
C PHE A 140 -5.60 -10.43 -0.79
N LEU A 141 -6.23 -11.58 -1.04
CA LEU A 141 -7.57 -11.66 -1.63
C LEU A 141 -8.51 -12.36 -0.64
N LYS A 142 -9.78 -11.96 -0.55
CA LYS A 142 -10.76 -12.75 0.19
C LYS A 142 -10.94 -14.10 -0.50
N LYS A 143 -10.89 -15.18 0.29
CA LYS A 143 -11.02 -16.55 -0.21
C LYS A 143 -12.29 -16.72 -1.06
N GLY A 144 -12.12 -17.32 -2.24
CA GLY A 144 -13.21 -17.62 -3.17
C GLY A 144 -13.72 -16.43 -4.00
N ARG A 145 -13.14 -15.23 -3.83
CA ARG A 145 -13.57 -14.05 -4.60
C ARG A 145 -13.04 -14.05 -6.03
N PHE A 146 -11.82 -14.54 -6.24
CA PHE A 146 -11.16 -14.58 -7.55
C PHE A 146 -10.63 -15.98 -7.82
N SER A 147 -10.66 -16.41 -9.07
CA SER A 147 -10.36 -17.79 -9.47
C SER A 147 -9.01 -17.96 -10.18
N ILE A 148 -8.38 -16.88 -10.65
CA ILE A 148 -7.13 -16.93 -11.43
C ILE A 148 -6.17 -15.84 -10.95
N PHE A 149 -5.01 -16.26 -10.43
CA PHE A 149 -3.91 -15.40 -10.00
C PHE A 149 -2.64 -16.23 -9.79
N ASP A 150 -1.47 -15.59 -9.83
CA ASP A 150 -0.20 -16.20 -9.42
C ASP A 150 -0.18 -16.39 -7.90
N LYS A 151 -0.18 -17.65 -7.46
CA LYS A 151 -0.17 -18.04 -6.04
C LYS A 151 1.12 -17.71 -5.30
N ASN A 152 2.18 -17.34 -6.02
CA ASN A 152 3.41 -16.84 -5.40
C ASN A 152 3.30 -15.38 -5.00
N ILE A 153 2.38 -14.63 -5.61
CA ILE A 153 2.13 -13.21 -5.32
C ILE A 153 0.87 -13.05 -4.48
N PHE A 154 -0.21 -13.72 -4.87
CA PHE A 154 -1.53 -13.57 -4.25
C PHE A 154 -1.87 -14.74 -3.33
N HIS A 155 -2.40 -14.39 -2.16
CA HIS A 155 -2.78 -15.33 -1.13
C HIS A 155 -4.23 -15.09 -0.71
N GLU A 156 -5.00 -16.17 -0.64
CA GLU A 156 -6.36 -16.11 -0.14
C GLU A 156 -6.38 -16.08 1.38
N ILE A 157 -7.16 -15.15 1.93
CA ILE A 157 -7.40 -15.04 3.36
C ILE A 157 -8.84 -15.45 3.63
N ASP A 158 -8.99 -16.46 4.49
CA ASP A 158 -10.28 -16.92 4.99
C ASP A 158 -10.72 -15.99 6.14
N VAL A 159 -11.57 -15.02 5.81
CA VAL A 159 -12.11 -14.06 6.76
C VAL A 159 -13.62 -14.18 6.85
N ASN A 160 -14.12 -14.26 8.07
CA ASN A 160 -15.55 -14.25 8.34
C ASN A 160 -16.04 -12.79 8.48
N ASN A 161 -16.08 -12.07 7.36
CA ASN A 161 -16.65 -10.73 7.28
C ASN A 161 -17.80 -10.66 6.26
N ASN A 162 -18.69 -9.69 6.45
CA ASN A 162 -19.86 -9.49 5.57
C ASN A 162 -19.53 -8.74 4.28
N GLU A 163 -18.29 -8.30 4.11
CA GLU A 163 -17.83 -7.57 2.91
C GLU A 163 -17.23 -8.56 1.91
N ASP A 164 -17.48 -8.37 0.62
CA ASP A 164 -16.82 -9.15 -0.44
C ASP A 164 -15.37 -8.68 -0.65
N CYS A 165 -14.59 -8.49 0.41
CA CYS A 165 -13.17 -8.16 0.35
C CYS A 165 -12.45 -8.47 1.67
N CYS A 166 -11.13 -8.37 1.67
CA CYS A 166 -10.32 -8.42 2.88
C CYS A 166 -10.73 -7.32 3.89
N PRO A 167 -10.49 -7.54 5.20
CA PRO A 167 -10.83 -6.57 6.25
C PRO A 167 -9.99 -5.27 6.14
N SER A 168 -10.12 -4.39 7.12
CA SER A 168 -9.30 -3.18 7.21
C SER A 168 -7.80 -3.50 7.17
N GLY A 169 -6.96 -2.58 6.68
CA GLY A 169 -5.52 -2.84 6.54
C GLY A 169 -4.84 -3.28 7.83
N THR A 170 -5.20 -2.68 8.98
CA THR A 170 -4.66 -3.05 10.29
C THR A 170 -5.11 -4.42 10.75
N GLU A 171 -6.37 -4.78 10.52
CA GLU A 171 -6.89 -6.12 10.86
C GLU A 171 -6.31 -7.20 9.96
N LEU A 172 -6.19 -6.92 8.65
CA LEU A 172 -5.54 -7.81 7.71
C LEU A 172 -4.08 -8.05 8.10
N PHE A 173 -3.37 -7.03 8.61
CA PHE A 173 -2.01 -7.22 9.12
C PHE A 173 -1.98 -8.19 10.29
N GLU A 174 -2.88 -8.06 11.28
CA GLU A 174 -2.93 -8.99 12.42
C GLU A 174 -3.14 -10.45 11.99
N ILE A 175 -3.94 -10.68 10.95
CA ILE A 175 -4.20 -12.01 10.38
C ILE A 175 -2.98 -12.55 9.61
N THR A 176 -2.24 -11.67 8.93
CA THR A 176 -1.18 -12.05 7.98
C THR A 176 0.24 -11.87 8.51
N LYS A 177 0.44 -11.31 9.71
CA LYS A 177 1.77 -10.99 10.27
C LYS A 177 2.70 -12.20 10.43
N TYR A 178 2.13 -13.41 10.56
CA TYR A 178 2.89 -14.65 10.64
C TYR A 178 3.16 -15.28 9.26
N TYR A 179 2.45 -14.85 8.22
CA TYR A 179 2.62 -15.37 6.87
C TYR A 179 4.08 -15.25 6.38
N PHE A 180 4.73 -14.14 6.69
CA PHE A 180 6.14 -13.90 6.38
C PHE A 180 7.13 -14.59 7.32
N ARG A 181 6.71 -15.08 8.48
CA ARG A 181 7.58 -15.83 9.40
C ARG A 181 7.60 -17.32 9.10
N GLU A 182 6.49 -17.85 8.60
CA GLU A 182 6.32 -19.28 8.36
C GLU A 182 6.70 -19.70 6.93
N ASN A 183 6.78 -18.75 6.00
CA ASN A 183 7.10 -19.00 4.58
C ASN A 183 8.42 -18.33 4.12
N ALA A 184 9.27 -17.88 5.05
CA ALA A 184 10.59 -17.30 4.77
C ALA A 184 11.73 -18.29 5.01
#